data_AF-A0A2E2CZN9-F1
#
_entry.id   AF-A0A2E2CZN9-F1
#
_cell.length_a   1.000
_cell.length_b   1.000
_cell.length_c   1.000
_cell.angle_alpha   90.00
_cell.angle_beta   90.00
_cell.angle_gamma   90.00
#
_symmetry.space_group_name_H-M   'P 1'
#
loop_
_entity.id
_entity.type
_entity.pdbx_description
1 polymer ?
#
loop_
_entity_poly.entity_id
_entity_poly.type
_entity_poly.pdbx_seq_one_letter_code
_entity_poly.pdbx_strand_id
1 'polypeptide(L)' 'MSILVILIPAALVLGLIGLLAFLWSLKSGQYTDLDGDAWRALNEEPDEESTRR' A
#
# COMPACT_ATOMS: atom_id res chain seq x y z
N MET A 1 -0.25 -37.76 2.65
CA MET A 1 0.06 -36.91 3.82
C MET A 1 1.43 -36.27 3.61
N SER A 2 1.56 -35.40 2.60
CA SER A 2 2.88 -35.00 2.06
C SER A 2 2.93 -33.52 1.69
N ILE A 3 1.80 -32.97 1.22
CA ILE A 3 1.72 -31.59 0.76
C ILE A 3 1.84 -30.57 1.90
N LEU A 4 1.38 -30.93 3.11
CA LEU A 4 1.47 -30.07 4.29
C LEU A 4 2.92 -29.73 4.66
N VAL A 5 3.87 -30.63 4.38
CA VAL A 5 5.31 -30.42 4.62
C VAL A 5 5.85 -29.29 3.75
N ILE A 6 5.22 -29.00 2.59
CA ILE A 6 5.60 -27.92 1.69
C ILE A 6 4.76 -26.67 1.99
N LEU A 7 3.45 -26.83 2.18
CA LEU A 7 2.54 -25.71 2.38
C LEU A 7 2.77 -24.97 3.70
N ILE A 8 3.14 -25.67 4.77
CA ILE A 8 3.39 -25.03 6.07
C ILE A 8 4.61 -24.09 5.98
N PRO A 9 5.80 -24.53 5.53
CA PRO A 9 6.92 -23.63 5.32
C PRO A 9 6.62 -22.52 4.30
N ALA A 10 5.93 -22.83 3.20
CA ALA A 10 5.59 -21.83 2.20
C ALA A 10 4.69 -20.73 2.77
N ALA A 11 3.68 -21.08 3.56
CA ALA A 11 2.80 -20.13 4.23
C ALA A 11 3.55 -19.27 5.27
N LEU A 12 4.46 -19.86 6.04
CA LEU A 12 5.29 -19.13 6.99
C LEU A 12 6.22 -18.12 6.30
N VAL A 13 6.84 -18.51 5.19
CA VAL A 13 7.70 -17.63 4.38
C VAL A 13 6.87 -16.49 3.78
N LEU A 14 5.71 -16.80 3.19
CA LEU A 14 4.80 -15.78 2.65
C LEU A 14 4.33 -14.80 3.74
N GLY A 15 3.96 -15.30 4.92
CA GLY A 15 3.59 -14.47 6.06
C GLY A 15 4.73 -13.58 6.53
N LEU A 16 5.95 -14.11 6.60
CA LEU A 16 7.13 -13.35 7.00
C LEU A 16 7.49 -12.25 5.97
N ILE A 17 7.42 -12.57 4.68
CA ILE A 17 7.63 -11.57 3.61
C ILE A 17 6.60 -10.45 3.72
N GLY A 18 5.32 -10.79 3.90
CA GLY A 18 4.25 -9.80 4.09
C GLY A 18 4.48 -8.93 5.31
N LEU A 19 4.89 -9.52 6.44
CA LEU A 19 5.19 -8.80 7.66
C LEU A 19 6.37 -7.84 7.50
N LEU A 20 7.47 -8.28 6.87
CA LEU A 20 8.63 -7.44 6.62
C LEU A 20 8.30 -6.30 5.65
N ALA A 21 7.54 -6.58 4.59
CA ALA A 21 7.08 -5.55 3.66
C ALA A 21 6.18 -4.52 4.35
N PHE A 22 5.28 -4.96 5.24
CA PHE A 22 4.42 -4.09 6.03
C PHE A 22 5.23 -3.19 6.97
N LEU A 23 6.16 -3.76 7.75
CA LEU A 23 7.02 -3.00 8.65
C LEU A 23 7.91 -2.01 7.89
N TRP A 24 8.44 -2.42 6.72
CA TRP A 24 9.18 -1.52 5.84
C TRP A 24 8.30 -0.36 5.35
N SER A 25 7.06 -0.63 4.93
CA SER A 25 6.11 0.40 4.49
C SER A 25 5.85 1.44 5.58
N LEU A 26 5.65 0.99 6.83
CA LEU A 26 5.47 1.88 7.99
C LEU A 26 6.72 2.76 8.24
N LYS A 27 7.92 2.17 8.15
CA LYS A 27 9.18 2.90 8.32
C LYS A 27 9.44 3.91 7.21
N SER A 28 9.02 3.62 5.98
CA SER A 28 9.25 4.49 4.80
C SER A 28 8.47 5.81 4.84
N GLY A 29 7.63 6.04 5.85
CA GLY A 29 6.89 7.30 5.99
C GLY A 29 5.79 7.49 4.95
N GLN A 30 5.43 6.47 4.17
CA GLN A 30 4.38 6.56 3.15
C GLN A 30 2.99 6.89 3.73
N TYR A 31 2.80 6.66 5.03
CA TYR A 31 1.53 6.92 5.72
C TYR A 31 1.39 8.35 6.26
N THR A 32 2.40 9.21 6.12
CA THR A 32 2.34 10.57 6.69
C THR A 32 1.55 11.58 5.85
N ASP A 33 1.30 11.30 4.57
CA ASP A 33 0.51 12.18 3.67
C ASP A 33 -0.74 11.49 3.08
N LEU A 34 -1.23 10.41 3.71
CA LEU A 34 -2.47 9.76 3.26
C LEU A 34 -3.70 10.66 3.42
N ASP A 35 -3.71 11.49 4.47
CA ASP A 35 -4.79 12.45 4.72
C ASP A 35 -4.84 13.54 3.63
N GLY A 36 -3.66 13.97 3.14
CA GLY A 36 -3.55 14.94 2.05
C GLY A 36 -3.96 14.36 0.69
N ASP A 37 -3.55 13.12 0.39
CA ASP A 37 -3.98 12.39 -0.81
C ASP A 37 -5.49 12.17 -0.84
N ALA A 38 -6.11 11.79 0.29
CA ALA A 38 -7.55 11.60 0.38
C ALA A 38 -8.31 12.91 0.12
N TRP A 39 -7.83 14.03 0.69
CA TRP A 39 -8.42 15.35 0.46
C TRP A 39 -8.35 15.79 -1.00
N ARG A 40 -7.23 15.47 -1.70
CA ARG A 40 -7.07 15.73 -3.14
C ARG A 40 -7.98 14.85 -4.01
N ALA A 41 -8.11 13.56 -3.68
CA ALA A 41 -8.97 12.63 -4.41
C ALA A 41 -10.47 12.96 -4.28
N LEU A 42 -10.88 13.59 -3.18
CA LEU A 42 -12.27 14.04 -2.95
C LEU A 42 -12.55 15.43 -3.53
N ASN A 43 -11.56 16.33 -3.51
CA ASN A 43 -11.66 17.70 -4.00
C ASN A 43 -10.92 17.88 -5.33
N GLU A 44 -10.96 16.87 -6.20
CA GLU A 44 -10.53 17.01 -7.59
C GLU A 44 -11.55 17.94 -8.28
N GLU A 45 -11.47 19.24 -7.97
CA GLU A 45 -12.15 20.28 -8.71
C GLU A 45 -11.66 20.16 -10.15
N PRO A 46 -12.56 20.01 -11.14
CA PRO A 46 -12.15 19.93 -12.53
C PRO A 46 -11.39 21.22 -12.84
N ASP A 47 -10.13 21.08 -13.26
CA ASP A 47 -9.26 22.18 -13.62
C ASP A 47 -10.02 23.22 -14.46
N GLU A 48 -10.42 24.34 -13.84
CA GLU A 48 -10.90 25.53 -14.55
C GLU A 48 -9.73 26.27 -15.23
N GLU A 49 -8.77 25.54 -15.79
CA GLU A 49 -7.65 26.06 -16.58
C GLU A 49 -7.91 25.91 -18.10
N SER A 50 -9.18 26.04 -18.50
CA SER A 50 -9.57 26.31 -19.90
C SER A 50 -9.85 27.80 -20.17
N THR A 51 -9.74 28.68 -19.16
CA THR A 51 -10.16 30.10 -19.28
C THR A 51 -9.00 31.10 -19.34
N ARG A 52 -7.87 30.72 -19.97
CA ARG A 52 -6.81 31.68 -20.31
C ARG A 52 -5.96 31.27 -21.53
N ARG A 53 -6.59 31.21 -22.71
CA ARG A 53 -5.93 31.46 -24.00
C ARG A 53 -6.85 32.25 -24.92
#